data_AF-A0A2J5PSV9-F1
#
_entry.id   AF-A0A2J5PSV9-F1
#
_cell.length_a   1.000
_cell.length_b   1.000
_cell.length_c   1.000
_cell.angle_alpha   90.00
_cell.angle_beta   90.00
_cell.angle_gamma   90.00
#
_symmetry.space_group_name_H-M   'P 1'
#
loop_
_entity.id
_entity.type
_entity.pdbx_description
1 polymer ?
#
loop_
_entity_poly.entity_id
_entity_poly.type
_entity_poly.pdbx_seq_one_letter_code
_entity_poly.pdbx_strand_id
1 'polypeptide(L)' 'GLSDAFSVFRCHSIMNCVSVCPKGLNPTRAIGHIKSMLLQRSA' A
#
# COMPACT_ATOMS: atom_id res chain seq x y z
N GLY A 1 19.63 -4.73 6.39
CA GLY A 1 18.84 -4.97 5.17
C GLY A 1 18.10 -3.70 4.87
N LEU A 2 18.51 -2.97 3.83
CA LEU A 2 17.96 -1.67 3.48
C LEU A 2 16.57 -1.88 2.88
N SER A 3 15.56 -1.70 3.71
CA SER A 3 14.15 -1.74 3.38
C SER A 3 13.91 -0.96 2.09
N ASP A 4 13.63 -1.69 1.01
CA ASP A 4 13.34 -1.19 -0.33
C ASP A 4 12.50 0.10 -0.23
N ALA A 5 13.08 1.25 -0.54
CA ALA A 5 12.40 2.55 -0.61
C ALA A 5 11.18 2.50 -1.58
N PHE A 6 11.11 1.45 -2.40
CA PHE A 6 10.06 1.17 -3.37
C PHE A 6 9.06 0.09 -2.95
N SER A 7 9.17 -0.50 -1.75
CA SER A 7 8.32 -1.62 -1.30
C SER A 7 6.83 -1.31 -1.41
N VAL A 8 6.43 -0.11 -0.98
CA VAL A 8 5.03 0.34 -1.01
C VAL A 8 4.56 0.64 -2.44
N PHE A 9 5.49 1.03 -3.32
CA PHE A 9 5.21 1.33 -4.72
C PHE A 9 5.01 0.09 -5.59
N ARG A 10 5.40 -1.11 -5.12
CA ARG A 10 5.10 -2.39 -5.80
C ARG A 10 3.61 -2.75 -5.83
N CYS A 11 2.78 -2.09 -5.03
CA CYS A 11 1.33 -2.28 -5.08
C CYS A 11 0.73 -1.55 -6.30
N HIS A 12 0.22 -2.31 -7.27
CA HIS A 12 -0.42 -1.78 -8.48
C HIS A 12 -1.95 -1.67 -8.39
N SER A 13 -2.52 -1.65 -7.18
CA SER A 13 -3.97 -1.50 -6.97
C SER A 13 -4.85 -2.55 -7.67
N ILE A 14 -4.35 -3.79 -7.83
CA ILE A 14 -5.09 -4.93 -8.40
C ILE A 14 -6.25 -5.39 -7.49
N MET A 15 -6.20 -5.04 -6.20
CA MET A 15 -7.25 -5.33 -5.19
C MET A 15 -7.52 -6.80 -4.84
N ASN A 16 -6.70 -7.75 -5.32
CA ASN A 16 -6.81 -9.17 -4.92
C ASN A 16 -6.79 -9.35 -3.39
N CYS A 17 -5.98 -8.56 -2.68
CA CYS A 17 -5.87 -8.59 -1.23
C CYS A 17 -7.16 -8.18 -0.49
N VAL A 18 -8.01 -7.34 -1.11
CA VAL A 18 -9.31 -6.96 -0.55
C VAL A 18 -10.31 -8.10 -0.71
N SER A 19 -10.34 -8.71 -1.89
CA SER A 19 -11.28 -9.80 -2.23
C SER A 19 -11.07 -11.05 -1.37
N VAL A 20 -9.82 -11.42 -1.09
CA VAL A 20 -9.51 -12.63 -0.32
C VAL A 20 -9.53 -12.44 1.20
N CYS A 21 -9.72 -11.21 1.69
CA CYS A 21 -9.54 -10.94 3.12
C CYS A 21 -10.71 -11.54 3.94
N PRO A 22 -10.46 -12.56 4.78
CA PRO A 22 -11.51 -13.21 5.58
C PRO A 22 -12.06 -12.31 6.70
N LYS A 23 -11.39 -11.16 6.94
CA LYS A 23 -11.77 -10.17 7.94
C LYS A 23 -12.47 -8.95 7.33
N GLY A 24 -12.67 -8.92 6.01
CA GLY A 24 -13.28 -7.77 5.31
C GLY A 24 -12.44 -6.49 5.39
N LEU A 25 -11.12 -6.61 5.60
CA LEU A 25 -10.22 -5.46 5.62
C LEU A 25 -9.91 -5.01 4.18
N ASN A 26 -9.49 -3.75 4.04
CA ASN A 26 -9.07 -3.20 2.77
C ASN A 26 -7.59 -2.77 2.80
N PRO A 27 -6.65 -3.69 2.50
CA PRO A 27 -5.23 -3.37 2.45
C PRO A 27 -4.89 -2.32 1.39
N THR A 28 -5.59 -2.29 0.25
CA THR A 28 -5.36 -1.31 -0.82
C THR A 28 -5.61 0.12 -0.32
N ARG A 29 -6.64 0.34 0.51
CA ARG A 29 -6.92 1.64 1.12
C ARG A 29 -5.79 2.08 2.06
N ALA A 30 -5.29 1.17 2.90
CA ALA A 30 -4.19 1.47 3.81
C ALA A 30 -2.90 1.80 3.05
N ILE A 31 -2.57 1.01 2.01
CA ILE A 31 -1.40 1.26 1.15
C ILE A 31 -1.52 2.62 0.44
N GLY A 32 -2.72 2.98 -0.04
CA GLY A 32 -2.97 4.29 -0.65
C GLY A 32 -2.66 5.44 0.32
N HIS A 33 -3.11 5.33 1.57
CA HIS A 33 -2.82 6.34 2.59
C HIS A 33 -1.31 6.46 2.86
N ILE A 34 -0.59 5.33 2.93
CA ILE A 34 0.87 5.33 3.11
C ILE A 34 1.56 5.99 1.91
N LYS A 35 1.14 5.70 0.67
CA LYS A 35 1.67 6.36 -0.53
C LYS A 35 1.47 7.88 -0.47
N SER A 36 0.28 8.35 -0.08
CA SER A 36 0.03 9.78 0.10
C SER A 36 0.94 10.41 1.15
N MET A 37 1.12 9.76 2.30
CA MET A 37 2.04 10.25 3.34
C MET A 37 3.50 10.27 2.87
N LEU A 38 3.93 9.28 2.07
CA LEU A 38 5.28 9.25 1.52
C LEU A 38 5.48 10.37 0.50
N LEU A 39 4.52 10.58 -0.41
CA LEU A 39 4.54 11.67 -1.38
C LEU A 39 4.57 13.03 -0.70
N GLN A 40 3.79 13.22 0.37
CA GLN A 40 3.80 14.46 1.18
C GLN A 40 5.13 14.69 1.91
N ARG A 41 5.85 13.63 2.30
CA ARG A 41 7.17 13.73 2.96
C ARG A 41 8.31 13.97 1.98
N SER A 42 8.17 13.53 0.74
CA SER A 42 9.16 13.73 -0.32
C SER A 42 8.93 15.01 -1.14
N ALA A 43 7.84 15.73 -0.86
CA ALA A 43 7.50 17.01 -1.49
C ALA A 43 8.06 18.20 -0.70
#